data_AF-A0AA47MD61-F1
#
_entry.id   AF-A0AA47MD61-F1
#
_cell.length_a   1.000
_cell.length_b   1.000
_cell.length_c   1.000
_cell.angle_alpha   90.00
_cell.angle_beta   90.00
_cell.angle_gamma   90.00
#
_symmetry.space_group_name_H-M   'P 1'
#
loop_
_entity.id
_entity.type
_entity.pdbx_description
1 polymer ?
#
loop_
_entity_poly.entity_id
_entity_poly.type
_entity_poly.pdbx_seq_one_letter_code
_entity_poly.pdbx_strand_id
1 'polypeptide(L)'
;MTKSNQSSEAQQLDANHSLQCISTPVMEDVNSSTDVAIEVEVTTGVELPQPPSPAVERRLPEHRPHVKWPGSSDKKLWETVNTDLTVTLLKLRGTLEKKMEKMADIIYEYGAMRFGVQEAKVRKGVPTPPVSRRQQEIKRLIQERRQLRKQWKKASEEEKEGIEALQDDVKTRLASLRRAENLRKRRRKKPFHKGKKWNS
;
A
#
# COMPACT_ATOMS: atom_id res chain seq x y z
N MET A 1 34.78 25.66 46.97
CA MET A 1 33.39 25.99 46.55
C MET A 1 33.30 25.89 45.04
N THR A 2 32.80 24.77 44.52
CA THR A 2 32.54 24.57 43.09
C THR A 2 31.24 23.76 43.00
N LYS A 3 30.18 24.41 42.53
CA LYS A 3 28.86 23.83 42.31
C LYS A 3 28.88 23.07 40.99
N SER A 4 28.50 21.80 41.01
CA SER A 4 28.17 21.05 39.78
C SER A 4 26.77 20.46 39.96
N ASN A 5 25.81 21.06 39.25
CA ASN A 5 24.44 20.59 39.12
C ASN A 5 24.36 19.77 37.84
N GLN A 6 23.91 18.52 37.92
CA GLN A 6 23.33 17.82 36.79
C GLN A 6 22.00 17.19 37.23
N SER A 7 20.97 17.49 36.45
CA SER A 7 19.59 17.02 36.56
C SER A 7 19.30 16.14 35.35
N SER A 8 18.65 14.99 35.56
CA SER A 8 17.52 14.48 34.75
C SER A 8 17.31 12.98 35.00
N GLU A 9 16.40 12.65 35.90
CA GLU A 9 15.79 11.32 35.97
C GLU A 9 14.30 11.51 35.70
N ALA A 10 13.88 11.29 34.46
CA ALA A 10 12.48 11.31 34.07
C ALA A 10 11.97 9.87 34.10
N GLN A 11 11.21 9.54 35.15
CA GLN A 11 10.48 8.29 35.25
C GLN A 11 9.37 8.26 34.18
N GLN A 12 9.51 7.35 33.24
CA GLN A 12 8.52 7.10 32.19
C GLN A 12 7.46 6.15 32.77
N LEU A 13 6.27 6.69 33.02
CA LEU A 13 5.10 5.91 33.44
C LEU A 13 4.46 5.25 32.21
N ASP A 14 4.42 3.92 32.22
CA ASP A 14 3.70 3.07 31.27
C ASP A 14 2.18 3.26 31.42
N ALA A 15 1.60 4.08 30.55
CA ALA A 15 0.16 4.15 30.37
C ALA A 15 -0.29 3.07 29.37
N ASN A 16 -0.73 1.94 29.94
CA ASN A 16 -1.45 0.88 29.25
C ASN A 16 -2.76 1.44 28.66
N HIS A 17 -2.84 1.57 27.33
CA HIS A 17 -4.11 1.84 26.66
C HIS A 17 -4.80 0.53 26.31
N SER A 18 -5.68 0.14 27.24
CA SER A 18 -6.68 -0.92 27.15
C SER A 18 -7.61 -0.73 25.94
N LEU A 19 -7.68 -1.73 25.07
CA LEU A 19 -8.65 -1.78 23.97
C LEU A 19 -10.01 -2.18 24.54
N GLN A 20 -10.93 -1.22 24.64
CA GLN A 20 -12.32 -1.52 24.99
C GLN A 20 -13.04 -2.11 23.78
N CYS A 21 -13.27 -3.42 23.83
CA CYS A 21 -14.18 -4.13 22.94
C CYS A 21 -15.62 -3.75 23.31
N ILE A 22 -16.39 -3.31 22.33
CA ILE A 22 -17.82 -3.01 22.49
C ILE A 22 -18.56 -4.34 22.63
N SER A 23 -19.02 -4.65 23.84
CA SER A 23 -19.97 -5.75 24.09
C SER A 23 -21.39 -5.29 23.77
N THR A 24 -22.05 -5.94 22.81
CA THR A 24 -23.50 -5.83 22.61
C THR A 24 -24.21 -6.85 23.51
N PRO A 25 -25.23 -6.47 24.30
CA PRO A 25 -26.05 -7.43 25.02
C PRO A 25 -26.97 -8.17 24.05
N VAL A 26 -26.77 -9.48 23.94
CA VAL A 26 -27.77 -10.42 23.40
C VAL A 26 -28.85 -10.58 24.46
N MET A 27 -30.10 -10.25 24.11
CA MET A 27 -31.25 -10.64 24.90
C MET A 27 -31.54 -12.10 24.61
N GLU A 28 -31.35 -12.95 25.63
CA GLU A 28 -31.78 -14.34 25.64
C GLU A 28 -33.16 -14.41 26.27
N ASP A 29 -34.19 -14.72 25.46
CA ASP A 29 -35.46 -15.20 25.98
C ASP A 29 -35.30 -16.69 26.32
N VAL A 30 -35.23 -16.94 27.62
CA VAL A 30 -35.44 -18.26 28.24
C VAL A 30 -36.89 -18.65 27.97
N ASN A 31 -37.11 -19.84 27.39
CA ASN A 31 -37.78 -20.95 28.07
C ASN A 31 -38.05 -22.10 27.07
N SER A 32 -37.54 -23.29 27.34
CA SER A 32 -38.35 -24.44 27.76
C SER A 32 -37.67 -25.77 27.41
N SER A 33 -37.40 -26.52 28.48
CA SER A 33 -36.99 -27.92 28.50
C SER A 33 -38.22 -28.80 28.37
N THR A 34 -38.25 -29.77 27.46
CA THR A 34 -38.69 -31.16 27.73
C THR A 34 -38.55 -32.07 26.50
N ASP A 35 -38.62 -33.37 26.79
CA ASP A 35 -37.99 -34.53 26.18
C ASP A 35 -38.94 -35.33 25.26
N VAL A 36 -38.37 -36.33 24.58
CA VAL A 36 -38.97 -37.56 24.03
C VAL A 36 -39.58 -37.56 22.60
N ALA A 37 -38.85 -38.33 21.76
CA ALA A 37 -39.21 -39.24 20.66
C ALA A 37 -40.58 -39.16 19.97
N ILE A 38 -40.58 -39.32 18.64
CA ILE A 38 -41.19 -40.45 17.89
C ILE A 38 -40.88 -40.29 16.38
N GLU A 39 -40.55 -41.41 15.75
CA GLU A 39 -40.28 -41.58 14.32
C GLU A 39 -41.50 -41.29 13.43
N VAL A 40 -41.28 -41.03 12.13
CA VAL A 40 -42.02 -41.59 10.97
C VAL A 40 -41.74 -40.74 9.71
N GLU A 41 -40.99 -41.36 8.80
CA GLU A 41 -41.14 -41.44 7.34
C GLU A 41 -41.68 -40.29 6.45
N VAL A 42 -41.02 -40.23 5.27
CA VAL A 42 -41.58 -40.11 3.91
C VAL A 42 -41.71 -38.70 3.27
N THR A 43 -40.86 -38.54 2.25
CA THR A 43 -41.01 -37.82 0.96
C THR A 43 -41.64 -36.43 0.94
N THR A 44 -40.94 -35.48 0.32
CA THR A 44 -41.25 -34.94 -1.02
C THR A 44 -40.46 -33.65 -1.20
N GLY A 45 -39.80 -33.51 -2.35
CA GLY A 45 -38.97 -32.36 -2.67
C GLY A 45 -39.74 -31.04 -2.64
N VAL A 46 -39.09 -30.01 -2.09
CA VAL A 46 -39.45 -28.62 -2.32
C VAL A 46 -38.18 -27.87 -2.69
N GLU A 47 -38.19 -27.43 -3.94
CA GLU A 47 -37.20 -26.62 -4.63
C GLU A 47 -36.95 -25.30 -3.88
N LEU A 48 -35.67 -25.03 -3.61
CA LEU A 48 -35.16 -23.82 -2.99
C LEU A 48 -35.19 -22.66 -4.01
N PRO A 49 -35.89 -21.54 -3.77
CA PRO A 49 -35.77 -20.37 -4.63
C PRO A 49 -34.40 -19.70 -4.40
N GLN A 50 -33.58 -19.65 -5.44
CA GLN A 50 -32.31 -18.92 -5.41
C GLN A 50 -32.55 -17.41 -5.19
N PRO A 51 -31.72 -16.72 -4.39
CA PRO A 51 -31.78 -15.27 -4.29
C PRO A 51 -31.26 -14.62 -5.59
N PRO A 52 -31.93 -13.58 -6.14
CA PRO A 52 -31.37 -12.83 -7.25
C PRO A 52 -30.17 -12.00 -6.77
N SER A 53 -28.99 -12.34 -7.28
CA SER A 53 -27.76 -11.54 -7.16
C SER A 53 -27.52 -10.78 -8.47
N PRO A 54 -26.80 -9.65 -8.46
CA PRO A 54 -27.17 -8.36 -7.91
C PRO A 54 -27.52 -7.39 -9.06
N ALA A 55 -28.41 -6.44 -8.77
CA ALA A 55 -28.67 -5.32 -9.67
C ALA A 55 -27.38 -4.54 -9.94
N VAL A 56 -26.91 -4.61 -11.18
CA VAL A 56 -26.11 -3.62 -11.92
C VAL A 56 -25.29 -2.71 -11.01
N GLU A 57 -24.06 -3.14 -10.72
CA GLU A 57 -23.01 -2.29 -10.18
C GLU A 57 -22.89 -1.08 -11.12
N ARG A 58 -23.47 0.06 -10.72
CA ARG A 58 -23.32 1.33 -11.42
C ARG A 58 -21.83 1.63 -11.44
N ARG A 59 -21.19 1.36 -12.58
CA ARG A 59 -19.81 1.75 -12.86
C ARG A 59 -19.74 3.26 -12.62
N LEU A 60 -19.20 3.66 -11.46
CA LEU A 60 -18.92 5.06 -11.19
C LEU A 60 -17.95 5.56 -12.28
N PRO A 61 -18.15 6.78 -12.80
CA PRO A 61 -17.33 7.32 -13.87
C PRO A 61 -15.85 7.25 -13.51
N GLU A 62 -15.04 6.89 -14.51
CA GLU A 62 -13.59 6.75 -14.45
C GLU A 62 -12.95 7.79 -13.53
N HIS A 63 -12.13 7.28 -12.62
CA HIS A 63 -11.30 7.99 -11.66
C HIS A 63 -11.10 9.49 -11.96
N ARG A 64 -11.85 10.36 -11.26
CA ARG A 64 -11.69 11.80 -11.37
C ARG A 64 -10.26 12.22 -11.01
N PRO A 65 -9.61 13.13 -11.76
CA PRO A 65 -8.26 13.56 -11.42
C PRO A 65 -8.26 14.26 -10.05
N HIS A 66 -7.15 14.13 -9.32
CA HIS A 66 -7.07 14.45 -7.89
C HIS A 66 -6.99 15.97 -7.63
N VAL A 67 -7.88 16.53 -6.82
CA VAL A 67 -7.87 17.96 -6.46
C VAL A 67 -6.63 18.30 -5.60
N LYS A 68 -5.99 19.45 -5.86
CA LYS A 68 -4.83 19.90 -5.08
C LYS A 68 -5.25 20.60 -3.78
N TRP A 69 -5.80 19.86 -2.83
CA TRP A 69 -6.22 20.42 -1.55
C TRP A 69 -5.09 21.16 -0.80
N PRO A 70 -5.41 22.17 0.02
CA PRO A 70 -4.44 22.85 0.88
C PRO A 70 -3.65 21.87 1.76
N GLY A 71 -2.45 22.28 2.17
CA GLY A 71 -1.68 21.47 3.14
C GLY A 71 -2.46 21.36 4.45
N SER A 72 -2.31 20.25 5.18
CA SER A 72 -2.99 20.07 6.47
C SER A 72 -2.62 21.15 7.51
N SER A 73 -1.49 21.84 7.33
CA SER A 73 -1.04 22.95 8.17
C SER A 73 -1.75 24.27 7.90
N ASP A 74 -2.43 24.41 6.76
CA ASP A 74 -2.96 25.69 6.28
C ASP A 74 -4.34 25.99 6.90
N LYS A 75 -4.39 26.12 8.23
CA LYS A 75 -5.62 26.25 9.02
C LYS A 75 -6.56 27.34 8.48
N LYS A 76 -6.03 28.52 8.16
CA LYS A 76 -6.81 29.66 7.63
C LYS A 76 -7.45 29.36 6.27
N LEU A 77 -6.74 28.63 5.40
CA LEU A 77 -7.28 28.23 4.11
C LEU A 77 -8.38 27.19 4.30
N TRP A 78 -8.17 26.20 5.17
CA TRP A 78 -9.19 25.21 5.51
C TRP A 78 -10.45 25.81 6.14
N GLU A 79 -10.30 26.80 7.03
CA GLU A 79 -11.43 27.56 7.59
C GLU A 79 -12.24 28.23 6.47
N THR A 80 -11.57 28.90 5.54
CA THR A 80 -12.22 29.57 4.40
C THR A 80 -12.96 28.55 3.52
N VAL A 81 -12.31 27.42 3.19
CA VAL A 81 -12.91 26.33 2.43
C VAL A 81 -14.16 25.80 3.11
N ASN A 82 -14.09 25.59 4.44
CA ASN A 82 -15.20 25.09 5.21
C ASN A 82 -16.37 26.07 5.24
N THR A 83 -16.10 27.37 5.44
CA THR A 83 -17.13 28.41 5.42
C THR A 83 -17.81 28.48 4.06
N ASP A 84 -17.04 28.52 2.97
CA ASP A 84 -17.57 28.61 1.61
C ASP A 84 -18.42 27.39 1.24
N LEU A 85 -17.92 26.18 1.55
CA LEU A 85 -18.65 24.94 1.29
C LEU A 85 -19.92 24.86 2.15
N THR A 86 -19.87 25.27 3.42
CA THR A 86 -21.04 25.30 4.30
C THR A 86 -22.12 26.22 3.73
N VAL A 87 -21.75 27.44 3.33
CA VAL A 87 -22.70 28.40 2.71
C VAL A 87 -23.28 27.83 1.41
N THR A 88 -22.47 27.15 0.60
CA THR A 88 -22.89 26.57 -0.68
C THR A 88 -23.85 25.40 -0.46
N LEU A 89 -23.53 24.50 0.47
CA LEU A 89 -24.36 23.34 0.79
C LEU A 89 -25.66 23.72 1.50
N LEU A 90 -25.66 24.78 2.32
CA LEU A 90 -26.86 25.30 2.99
C LEU A 90 -27.89 25.83 1.99
N LYS A 91 -27.43 26.42 0.88
CA LYS A 91 -28.29 26.92 -0.21
C LYS A 91 -28.97 25.81 -1.01
N LEU A 92 -28.51 24.56 -0.89
CA LEU A 92 -29.07 23.42 -1.60
C LEU A 92 -30.47 23.07 -1.04
N ARG A 93 -31.48 23.05 -1.90
CA ARG A 93 -32.86 22.67 -1.56
C ARG A 93 -33.11 21.19 -1.88
N GLY A 94 -33.88 20.50 -1.04
CA GLY A 94 -34.28 19.10 -1.26
C GLY A 94 -34.22 18.24 0.00
N THR A 95 -34.57 16.97 -0.16
CA THR A 95 -34.42 15.94 0.88
C THR A 95 -32.95 15.70 1.20
N LEU A 96 -32.66 15.18 2.39
CA LEU A 96 -31.30 14.88 2.85
C LEU A 96 -30.54 14.01 1.85
N GLU A 97 -31.19 12.96 1.33
CA GLU A 97 -30.60 12.04 0.34
C GLU A 97 -30.11 12.77 -0.93
N LYS A 98 -30.95 13.64 -1.50
CA LYS A 98 -30.58 14.44 -2.69
C LYS A 98 -29.45 15.42 -2.40
N LYS A 99 -29.34 15.90 -1.16
CA LYS A 99 -28.22 16.75 -0.74
C LYS A 99 -26.92 15.95 -0.65
N MET A 100 -26.98 14.77 -0.06
CA MET A 100 -25.81 13.89 0.08
C MET A 100 -25.29 13.42 -1.28
N GLU A 101 -26.20 13.09 -2.22
CA GLU A 101 -25.85 12.70 -3.59
C GLU A 101 -25.03 13.79 -4.29
N LYS A 102 -25.43 15.07 -4.15
CA LYS A 102 -24.76 16.21 -4.81
C LYS A 102 -23.57 16.76 -4.04
N MET A 103 -23.44 16.46 -2.75
CA MET A 103 -22.41 17.04 -1.89
C MET A 103 -21.00 16.71 -2.40
N ALA A 104 -20.76 15.46 -2.81
CA ALA A 104 -19.46 15.04 -3.32
C ALA A 104 -19.07 15.80 -4.60
N ASP A 105 -20.03 16.04 -5.50
CA ASP A 105 -19.81 16.80 -6.72
C ASP A 105 -19.50 18.26 -6.42
N ILE A 106 -20.26 18.90 -5.53
CA ILE A 106 -20.04 20.29 -5.12
C ILE A 106 -18.66 20.47 -4.49
N ILE A 107 -18.26 19.57 -3.59
CA ILE A 107 -16.94 19.63 -2.94
C ILE A 107 -15.83 19.44 -3.98
N TYR A 108 -16.00 18.50 -4.90
CA TYR A 108 -15.04 18.26 -5.97
C TYR A 108 -14.91 19.47 -6.90
N GLU A 109 -16.02 20.02 -7.37
CA GLU A 109 -16.06 21.18 -8.26
C GLU A 109 -15.45 22.42 -7.60
N TYR A 110 -15.83 22.70 -6.36
CA TYR A 110 -15.25 23.81 -5.58
C TYR A 110 -13.73 23.66 -5.48
N GLY A 111 -13.26 22.46 -5.12
CA GLY A 111 -11.84 22.18 -4.99
C GLY A 111 -11.10 22.28 -6.32
N ALA A 112 -11.68 21.74 -7.40
CA ALA A 112 -11.12 21.79 -8.75
C ALA A 112 -11.06 23.22 -9.28
N MET A 113 -12.09 24.05 -9.06
CA MET A 113 -12.11 25.45 -9.47
C MET A 113 -11.09 26.29 -8.71
N ARG A 114 -10.98 26.08 -7.39
CA ARG A 114 -10.16 26.94 -6.51
C ARG A 114 -8.69 26.55 -6.47
N PHE A 115 -8.41 25.26 -6.43
CA PHE A 115 -7.04 24.74 -6.25
C PHE A 115 -6.51 24.02 -7.49
N GLY A 116 -7.36 23.81 -8.49
CA GLY A 116 -7.01 23.04 -9.67
C GLY A 116 -6.95 21.55 -9.40
N VAL A 117 -6.76 20.81 -10.48
CA VAL A 117 -6.65 19.36 -10.44
C VAL A 117 -5.22 18.94 -10.79
N GLN A 118 -4.75 17.87 -10.16
CA GLN A 118 -3.55 17.18 -10.53
C GLN A 118 -3.83 16.41 -11.81
N GLU A 119 -3.27 16.91 -12.91
CA GLU A 119 -3.23 16.15 -14.16
C GLU A 119 -2.65 14.77 -13.85
N ALA A 120 -3.32 13.73 -14.35
CA ALA A 120 -2.78 12.39 -14.30
C ALA A 120 -1.40 12.47 -14.96
N LYS A 121 -0.35 12.27 -14.15
CA LYS A 121 0.98 12.08 -14.70
C LYS A 121 0.88 10.80 -15.51
N VAL A 122 0.61 10.92 -16.81
CA VAL A 122 0.94 9.89 -17.77
C VAL A 122 2.41 9.67 -17.49
N ARG A 123 2.72 8.54 -16.86
CA ARG A 123 4.10 8.10 -16.76
C ARG A 123 4.49 7.87 -18.20
N LYS A 124 4.94 8.93 -18.89
CA LYS A 124 5.76 8.82 -20.08
C LYS A 124 6.98 8.11 -19.55
N GLY A 125 6.88 6.78 -19.52
CA GLY A 125 7.96 5.92 -19.13
C GLY A 125 9.04 6.31 -20.09
N VAL A 126 10.04 7.03 -19.61
CA VAL A 126 11.30 7.16 -20.33
C VAL A 126 11.61 5.73 -20.77
N PRO A 127 11.67 5.45 -22.09
CA PRO A 127 11.88 4.09 -22.56
C PRO A 127 13.11 3.59 -21.83
N THR A 128 12.91 2.67 -20.89
CA THR A 128 14.02 2.20 -20.08
C THR A 128 14.94 1.54 -21.10
N PRO A 129 16.18 2.04 -21.26
CA PRO A 129 17.06 1.51 -22.28
C PRO A 129 17.15 -0.01 -22.08
N PRO A 130 17.18 -0.79 -23.17
CA PRO A 130 17.12 -2.24 -23.10
C PRO A 130 18.16 -2.75 -22.10
N VAL A 131 17.67 -3.45 -21.09
CA VAL A 131 18.49 -3.91 -19.96
C VAL A 131 19.56 -4.85 -20.52
N SER A 132 20.83 -4.56 -20.28
CA SER A 132 21.92 -5.41 -20.78
C SER A 132 21.77 -6.84 -20.24
N ARG A 133 22.17 -7.85 -21.02
CA ARG A 133 22.20 -9.27 -20.60
C ARG A 133 22.82 -9.45 -19.21
N ARG A 134 23.91 -8.74 -18.88
CA ARG A 134 24.54 -8.78 -17.55
C ARG A 134 23.63 -8.25 -16.44
N GLN A 135 22.90 -7.18 -16.70
CA GLN A 135 21.97 -6.57 -15.73
C GLN A 135 20.73 -7.45 -15.53
N GLN A 136 20.23 -8.11 -16.59
CA GLN A 136 19.17 -9.10 -16.48
C GLN A 136 19.61 -10.27 -15.60
N GLU A 137 20.81 -10.80 -15.85
CA GLU A 137 21.37 -11.90 -15.06
C GLU A 137 21.58 -11.52 -13.59
N ILE A 138 22.07 -10.31 -13.31
CA ILE A 138 22.16 -9.80 -11.93
C ILE A 138 20.79 -9.76 -11.26
N LYS A 139 19.73 -9.32 -11.96
CA LYS A 139 18.36 -9.31 -11.40
C LYS A 139 17.87 -10.73 -11.09
N ARG A 140 18.09 -11.68 -12.01
CA ARG A 140 17.75 -13.09 -11.82
C ARG A 140 18.44 -13.66 -10.58
N LEU A 141 19.76 -13.50 -10.47
CA LEU A 141 20.54 -13.99 -9.32
C LEU A 141 20.11 -13.34 -7.98
N ILE A 142 19.68 -12.08 -7.99
CA ILE A 142 19.14 -11.44 -6.78
C ILE A 142 17.82 -12.09 -6.36
N GLN A 143 16.94 -12.42 -7.31
CA GLN A 143 15.68 -13.12 -7.02
C GLN A 143 15.95 -14.53 -6.52
N GLU A 144 16.83 -15.26 -7.18
CA GLU A 144 17.27 -16.61 -6.79
C GLU A 144 17.85 -16.62 -5.38
N ARG A 145 18.76 -15.70 -5.05
CA ARG A 145 19.30 -15.57 -3.68
C ARG A 145 18.20 -15.30 -2.64
N ARG A 146 17.18 -14.51 -2.98
CA ARG A 146 16.04 -14.25 -2.09
C ARG A 146 15.23 -15.52 -1.88
N GLN A 147 15.06 -16.34 -2.91
CA GLN A 147 14.33 -17.60 -2.84
C GLN A 147 15.10 -18.66 -2.03
N LEU A 148 16.41 -18.82 -2.28
CA LEU A 148 17.27 -19.73 -1.51
C LEU A 148 17.26 -19.36 -0.02
N ARG A 149 17.28 -18.06 0.32
CA ARG A 149 17.13 -17.62 1.72
C ARG A 149 15.78 -17.98 2.33
N LYS A 150 14.70 -17.98 1.53
CA LYS A 150 13.38 -18.42 2.02
C LYS A 150 13.34 -19.92 2.24
N GLN A 151 13.98 -20.70 1.35
CA GLN A 151 14.08 -22.15 1.46
C GLN A 151 14.95 -22.55 2.66
N TRP A 152 16.11 -21.92 2.83
CA TRP A 152 17.02 -22.17 3.95
C TRP A 152 16.35 -22.00 5.32
N LYS A 153 15.44 -21.02 5.45
CA LYS A 153 14.66 -20.80 6.68
C LYS A 153 13.65 -21.92 6.98
N LYS A 154 13.25 -22.69 5.97
CA LYS A 154 12.24 -23.76 6.07
C LYS A 154 12.84 -25.16 6.01
N ALA A 155 14.10 -25.28 5.63
CA ALA A 155 14.79 -26.52 5.35
C ALA A 155 15.26 -27.22 6.65
N SER A 156 15.40 -28.54 6.58
CA SER A 156 16.06 -29.35 7.63
C SER A 156 17.58 -29.09 7.64
N GLU A 157 18.28 -29.47 8.71
CA GLU A 157 19.74 -29.24 8.84
C GLU A 157 20.55 -29.88 7.69
N GLU A 158 20.17 -31.07 7.26
CA GLU A 158 20.80 -31.78 6.13
C GLU A 158 20.59 -31.04 4.78
N GLU A 159 19.42 -30.45 4.59
CA GLU A 159 19.09 -29.69 3.37
C GLU A 159 19.71 -28.29 3.37
N LYS A 160 19.94 -27.71 4.57
CA LYS A 160 20.55 -26.38 4.72
C LYS A 160 21.95 -26.33 4.16
N GLU A 161 22.75 -27.38 4.33
CA GLU A 161 24.11 -27.46 3.77
C GLU A 161 24.07 -27.35 2.23
N GLY A 162 23.18 -28.10 1.58
CA GLY A 162 22.98 -28.03 0.12
C GLY A 162 22.50 -26.65 -0.34
N ILE A 163 21.58 -26.02 0.40
CA ILE A 163 21.09 -24.67 0.09
C ILE A 163 22.18 -23.61 0.32
N GLU A 164 23.08 -23.81 1.27
CA GLU A 164 24.22 -22.92 1.52
C GLU A 164 25.22 -22.95 0.38
N ALA A 165 25.57 -24.14 -0.12
CA ALA A 165 26.41 -24.29 -1.32
C ALA A 165 25.81 -23.54 -2.52
N LEU A 166 24.51 -23.68 -2.77
CA LEU A 166 23.81 -22.94 -3.82
C LEU A 166 23.84 -21.42 -3.59
N GLN A 167 23.73 -20.96 -2.33
CA GLN A 167 23.85 -19.54 -2.03
C GLN A 167 25.26 -19.01 -2.33
N ASP A 168 26.30 -19.79 -2.07
CA ASP A 168 27.69 -19.40 -2.31
C ASP A 168 28.02 -19.32 -3.81
N ASP A 169 27.51 -20.25 -4.61
CA ASP A 169 27.61 -20.17 -6.07
C ASP A 169 26.94 -18.90 -6.60
N VAL A 170 25.72 -18.60 -6.13
CA VAL A 170 25.00 -17.38 -6.51
C VAL A 170 25.76 -16.13 -6.07
N LYS A 171 26.35 -16.10 -4.86
CA LYS A 171 27.20 -14.98 -4.38
C LYS A 171 28.41 -14.78 -5.29
N THR A 172 29.12 -15.85 -5.62
CA THR A 172 30.32 -15.84 -6.46
C THR A 172 29.99 -15.32 -7.86
N ARG A 173 28.92 -15.84 -8.46
CA ARG A 173 28.46 -15.40 -9.79
C ARG A 173 28.04 -13.93 -9.80
N LEU A 174 27.30 -13.48 -8.78
CA LEU A 174 26.88 -12.09 -8.63
C LEU A 174 28.07 -11.15 -8.51
N ALA A 175 29.09 -11.51 -7.72
CA ALA A 175 30.31 -10.73 -7.56
C ALA A 175 31.05 -10.57 -8.90
N SER A 176 31.20 -11.66 -9.66
CA SER A 176 31.83 -11.66 -10.98
C SER A 176 31.11 -10.73 -11.96
N LEU A 177 29.78 -10.84 -12.07
CA LEU A 177 28.98 -9.99 -12.96
C LEU A 177 29.01 -8.52 -12.57
N ARG A 178 28.97 -8.21 -11.27
CA ARG A 178 29.08 -6.83 -10.78
C ARG A 178 30.44 -6.22 -11.08
N ARG A 179 31.54 -6.98 -10.91
CA ARG A 179 32.89 -6.53 -11.29
C ARG A 179 32.96 -6.22 -12.79
N ALA A 180 32.44 -7.10 -13.64
CA ALA A 180 32.41 -6.90 -15.09
C ALA A 180 31.58 -5.66 -15.50
N GLU A 181 30.42 -5.46 -14.88
CA GLU A 181 29.56 -4.30 -15.14
C GLU A 181 30.19 -2.99 -14.66
N ASN A 182 30.84 -3.00 -13.49
CA ASN A 182 31.58 -1.85 -12.98
C ASN A 182 32.77 -1.50 -13.88
N LEU A 183 33.49 -2.51 -14.39
CA LEU A 183 34.57 -2.30 -15.36
C LEU A 183 34.03 -1.67 -16.66
N ARG A 184 32.90 -2.15 -17.18
CA ARG A 184 32.23 -1.56 -18.35
C ARG A 184 31.87 -0.11 -18.11
N LYS A 185 31.23 0.21 -16.97
CA LYS A 185 30.86 1.58 -16.59
C LYS A 185 32.10 2.47 -16.48
N ARG A 186 33.17 1.98 -15.86
CA ARG A 186 34.44 2.71 -15.74
C ARG A 186 35.08 2.99 -17.11
N ARG A 187 35.07 2.03 -18.04
CA ARG A 187 35.58 2.21 -19.41
C ARG A 187 34.76 3.25 -20.19
N ARG A 188 33.44 3.27 -20.04
CA ARG A 188 32.58 4.31 -20.65
C ARG A 188 32.78 5.71 -20.08
N LYS A 189 33.24 5.81 -18.82
CA LYS A 189 33.51 7.10 -18.15
C LYS A 189 34.91 7.66 -18.43
N LYS A 190 35.86 6.86 -18.91
CA LYS A 190 37.15 7.38 -19.38
C LYS A 190 36.89 8.10 -20.71
N PRO A 191 36.95 9.44 -20.79
CA PRO A 191 37.04 10.07 -22.09
C PRO A 191 38.25 9.47 -22.78
N PHE A 192 38.10 9.11 -24.04
CA PHE A 192 39.17 8.65 -24.90
C PHE A 192 40.27 9.72 -24.86
N HIS A 193 41.27 9.55 -23.98
CA HIS A 193 42.50 10.34 -24.01
C HIS A 193 43.22 9.86 -25.27
N LYS A 194 42.78 10.39 -26.41
CA LYS A 194 43.41 10.17 -27.71
C LYS A 194 44.88 10.53 -27.51
N GLY A 195 45.74 9.59 -27.89
CA GLY A 195 47.18 9.70 -27.71
C GLY A 195 47.67 11.07 -28.13
N LYS A 196 48.37 11.74 -27.22
CA LYS A 196 49.34 12.74 -27.60
C LYS A 196 50.33 12.01 -28.52
N LYS A 197 50.18 12.24 -29.83
CA LYS A 197 51.21 11.94 -30.80
C LYS A 197 52.46 12.67 -30.31
N TRP A 198 53.51 11.93 -29.98
CA TRP A 198 54.84 12.50 -29.93
C TRP A 198 55.20 12.83 -31.37
N ASN A 199 55.21 14.12 -31.70
CA ASN A 199 55.77 14.61 -32.95
C ASN A 199 57.20 15.06 -32.66
N SER A 200 58.11 14.52 -33.47
CA SER A 200 59.48 14.93 -33.83
C SER A 200 60.44 15.35 -32.73
#